data_AF-A0A8S3HRI3-F1
#
_entry.id   AF-A0A8S3HRI3-F1
#
_cell.length_a   1.000
_cell.length_b   1.000
_cell.length_c   1.000
_cell.angle_alpha   90.00
_cell.angle_beta   90.00
_cell.angle_gamma   90.00
#
_symmetry.space_group_name_H-M   'P 1'
#
loop_
_entity.id
_entity.type
_entity.pdbx_description
1 polymer ?
#
loop_
_entity_poly.entity_id
_entity_poly.type
_entity_poly.pdbx_seq_one_letter_code
_entity_poly.pdbx_strand_id
1 'polypeptide(L)'
;LENRYGTPEKVNAILTRALGNCDGANVYQRLACDVYEKNEQYEDANATFGLLIKKFNKNKQAWLEYIMYLFRRHQTEQAKTILDKSFASLSSTDHVEMINKFGQLEFKYGDKERAKTVYEKLLASYPKRTDLWSIYIDMLIKYDADPLIVARYFLDRRCEQKNQ
;
A
#
# COMPACT_ATOMS: atom_id res chain seq x y z
N LEU A 1 -28.47 4.57 23.25
CA LEU A 1 -29.07 3.61 22.30
C LEU A 1 -29.56 4.39 21.08
N GLU A 2 -28.63 4.88 20.26
CA GLU A 2 -28.93 5.46 18.95
C GLU A 2 -28.08 4.73 17.92
N ASN A 3 -28.78 3.89 17.16
CA ASN A 3 -28.43 3.26 15.90
C ASN A 3 -27.05 3.58 15.30
N ARG A 4 -26.15 2.61 15.44
CA ARG A 4 -25.59 1.82 14.32
C ARG A 4 -25.57 2.60 12.98
N TYR A 5 -24.61 3.51 12.81
CA TYR A 5 -24.44 4.22 11.54
C TYR A 5 -23.69 3.39 10.48
N GLY A 6 -24.11 2.13 10.36
CA GLY A 6 -23.77 1.21 9.29
C GLY A 6 -24.88 1.15 8.24
N THR A 7 -25.44 2.29 7.81
CA THR A 7 -26.18 2.29 6.54
C THR A 7 -25.23 2.63 5.40
N PRO A 8 -25.13 1.79 4.35
CA PRO A 8 -24.33 2.05 3.16
C PRO A 8 -24.72 3.38 2.47
N GLU A 9 -25.87 3.94 2.82
CA GLU A 9 -26.38 5.24 2.41
C GLU A 9 -25.56 6.42 2.95
N LYS A 10 -25.08 6.40 4.20
CA LYS A 10 -24.22 7.49 4.73
C LYS A 10 -22.85 7.47 4.09
N VAL A 11 -22.29 6.27 3.89
CA VAL A 11 -21.05 6.08 3.14
C VAL A 11 -21.25 6.56 1.70
N ASN A 12 -22.35 6.17 1.05
CA ASN A 12 -22.69 6.65 -0.29
C ASN A 12 -22.90 8.17 -0.32
N ALA A 13 -23.49 8.78 0.71
CA ALA A 13 -23.70 10.22 0.78
C ALA A 13 -22.39 10.99 0.98
N ILE A 14 -21.48 10.49 1.83
CA ILE A 14 -20.12 11.03 1.97
C ILE A 14 -19.38 10.91 0.65
N LEU A 15 -19.48 9.74 0.02
CA LEU A 15 -18.83 9.40 -1.24
C LEU A 15 -19.46 10.15 -2.45
N THR A 16 -20.72 10.59 -2.35
CA THR A 16 -21.39 11.43 -3.35
C THR A 16 -21.07 12.92 -3.14
N ARG A 17 -21.01 13.40 -1.90
CA ARG A 17 -20.50 14.76 -1.57
C ARG A 17 -19.05 14.94 -2.01
N ALA A 18 -18.26 13.91 -1.77
CA ALA A 18 -16.89 13.74 -2.24
C ALA A 18 -16.72 13.84 -3.75
N LEU A 19 -17.61 13.21 -4.51
CA LEU A 19 -17.60 13.27 -5.98
C LEU A 19 -17.90 14.68 -6.52
N GLY A 20 -18.54 15.54 -5.72
CA GLY A 20 -18.81 16.95 -6.06
C GLY A 20 -17.67 17.92 -5.74
N ASN A 21 -16.72 17.55 -4.87
CA ASN A 21 -15.55 18.36 -4.49
C ASN A 21 -14.29 17.57 -4.88
N CYS A 22 -13.70 17.93 -6.02
CA CYS A 22 -12.76 17.21 -6.88
C CYS A 22 -11.50 16.49 -6.32
N ASP A 23 -11.35 16.23 -5.02
CA ASP A 23 -10.22 15.44 -4.51
C ASP A 23 -10.70 14.14 -3.84
N GLY A 24 -10.81 13.09 -4.65
CA GLY A 24 -11.03 11.72 -4.14
C GLY A 24 -10.04 11.36 -3.02
N ALA A 25 -8.80 11.86 -3.09
CA ALA A 25 -7.77 11.72 -2.05
C ALA A 25 -8.22 12.18 -0.65
N ASN A 26 -8.85 13.36 -0.55
CA ASN A 26 -9.34 13.92 0.71
C ASN A 26 -10.47 13.08 1.32
N VAL A 27 -11.22 12.40 0.47
CA VAL A 27 -12.38 11.60 0.83
C VAL A 27 -11.93 10.26 1.42
N TYR A 28 -10.90 9.66 0.81
CA TYR A 28 -10.28 8.45 1.34
C TYR A 28 -9.60 8.71 2.69
N GLN A 29 -8.89 9.84 2.81
CA GLN A 29 -8.20 10.21 4.03
C GLN A 29 -9.17 10.53 5.18
N ARG A 30 -10.31 11.20 4.89
CA ARG A 30 -11.41 11.39 5.87
C ARG A 30 -12.11 10.10 6.23
N LEU A 31 -12.40 9.21 5.28
CA LEU A 31 -12.99 7.90 5.58
C LEU A 31 -12.05 7.07 6.48
N ALA A 32 -10.75 7.03 6.17
CA ALA A 32 -9.77 6.28 6.95
C ALA A 32 -9.60 6.82 8.38
N CYS A 33 -9.53 8.14 8.56
CA CYS A 33 -9.22 8.77 9.86
C CYS A 33 -10.46 9.03 10.72
N ASP A 34 -11.60 9.45 10.15
CA ASP A 34 -12.80 9.76 10.95
C ASP A 34 -13.69 8.54 11.23
N VAL A 35 -13.75 7.55 10.32
CA VAL A 35 -14.76 6.47 10.43
C VAL A 35 -14.21 5.23 11.15
N TYR A 36 -12.92 4.91 11.01
CA TYR A 36 -12.38 3.62 11.47
C TYR A 36 -11.50 3.69 12.71
N GLU A 37 -10.69 4.74 12.88
CA GLU A 37 -9.89 4.89 14.11
C GLU A 37 -10.75 5.23 15.34
N LYS A 38 -11.93 5.84 15.14
CA LYS A 38 -12.79 6.29 16.25
C LYS A 38 -13.81 5.25 16.76
N ASN A 39 -14.16 4.24 15.95
CA ASN A 39 -15.34 3.42 16.23
C ASN A 39 -15.08 1.93 16.52
N GLU A 40 -13.84 1.42 16.40
CA GLU A 40 -13.50 -0.01 16.58
C GLU A 40 -14.39 -1.00 15.77
N GLN A 41 -15.13 -0.51 14.78
CA GLN A 41 -16.06 -1.28 13.94
C GLN A 41 -15.33 -1.79 12.69
N TYR A 42 -14.61 -2.90 12.87
CA TYR A 42 -13.69 -3.42 11.86
C TYR A 42 -14.34 -4.14 10.67
N GLU A 43 -15.51 -4.76 10.86
CA GLU A 43 -16.21 -5.50 9.80
C GLU A 43 -16.86 -4.56 8.79
N ASP A 44 -17.56 -3.54 9.28
CA ASP A 44 -18.16 -2.50 8.45
C ASP A 44 -17.10 -1.72 7.66
N ALA A 45 -15.90 -1.59 8.23
CA ALA A 45 -14.74 -1.01 7.56
C ALA A 45 -14.30 -1.80 6.34
N ASN A 46 -14.08 -3.11 6.52
CA ASN A 46 -13.68 -3.99 5.44
C ASN A 46 -14.74 -4.01 4.31
N ALA A 47 -16.03 -4.04 4.67
CA ALA A 47 -17.10 -3.99 3.68
C ALA A 47 -17.10 -2.67 2.88
N THR A 48 -16.89 -1.55 3.57
CA THR A 48 -16.85 -0.22 2.92
C THR A 48 -15.64 -0.06 2.01
N PHE A 49 -14.44 -0.44 2.47
CA PHE A 49 -13.25 -0.46 1.61
C PHE A 49 -13.45 -1.37 0.39
N GLY A 50 -14.12 -2.52 0.57
CA GLY A 50 -14.50 -3.42 -0.51
C GLY A 50 -15.43 -2.77 -1.56
N LEU A 51 -16.42 -1.97 -1.15
CA LEU A 51 -17.28 -1.22 -2.07
C LEU A 51 -16.51 -0.09 -2.76
N LEU A 52 -15.59 0.53 -2.04
CA LEU A 52 -14.79 1.66 -2.50
C LEU A 52 -13.80 1.24 -3.59
N ILE A 53 -13.06 0.14 -3.40
CA ILE A 53 -12.19 -0.41 -4.45
C ILE A 53 -12.99 -0.92 -5.65
N LYS A 54 -14.23 -1.39 -5.46
CA LYS A 54 -15.11 -1.77 -6.58
C LYS A 54 -15.53 -0.56 -7.41
N LYS A 55 -15.85 0.55 -6.76
CA LYS A 55 -16.30 1.79 -7.42
C LYS A 55 -15.15 2.60 -8.03
N PHE A 56 -13.97 2.55 -7.40
CA PHE A 56 -12.76 3.29 -7.81
C PHE A 56 -11.59 2.36 -8.11
N ASN A 57 -11.83 1.26 -8.82
CA ASN A 57 -10.81 0.26 -9.12
C ASN A 57 -9.61 0.79 -9.93
N LYS A 58 -9.81 1.87 -10.72
CA LYS A 58 -8.75 2.54 -11.48
C LYS A 58 -7.91 3.50 -10.64
N ASN A 59 -8.33 3.86 -9.44
CA ASN A 59 -7.61 4.81 -8.60
C ASN A 59 -6.65 4.08 -7.67
N LYS A 60 -5.34 4.22 -7.91
CA LYS A 60 -4.29 3.62 -7.06
C LYS A 60 -4.38 4.03 -5.59
N GLN A 61 -4.79 5.27 -5.29
CA GLN A 61 -4.87 5.76 -3.92
C GLN A 61 -5.89 4.97 -3.09
N ALA A 62 -7.03 4.60 -3.70
CA ALA A 62 -8.06 3.81 -3.04
C ALA A 62 -7.52 2.44 -2.57
N TRP A 63 -6.70 1.80 -3.40
CA TRP A 63 -6.04 0.54 -3.05
C TRP A 63 -4.98 0.72 -1.94
N LEU A 64 -4.16 1.77 -2.03
CA LEU A 64 -3.14 2.06 -1.02
C LEU A 64 -3.72 2.32 0.36
N GLU A 65 -4.81 3.08 0.45
CA GLU A 65 -5.47 3.37 1.73
C GLU A 65 -6.03 2.09 2.37
N TYR A 66 -6.61 1.19 1.56
CA TYR A 66 -7.09 -0.09 2.07
C TYR A 66 -5.94 -0.99 2.55
N ILE A 67 -4.85 -1.07 1.78
CA ILE A 67 -3.64 -1.79 2.18
C ILE A 67 -3.06 -1.21 3.48
N MET A 68 -2.94 0.12 3.58
CA MET A 68 -2.43 0.78 4.78
C MET A 68 -3.30 0.49 6.00
N TYR A 69 -4.63 0.49 5.84
CA TYR A 69 -5.56 0.10 6.90
C TYR A 69 -5.31 -1.34 7.38
N LEU A 70 -5.12 -2.29 6.46
CA LEU A 70 -4.81 -3.68 6.80
C LEU A 70 -3.45 -3.81 7.53
N PHE A 71 -2.44 -3.03 7.12
CA PHE A 71 -1.15 -2.98 7.82
C PHE A 71 -1.25 -2.43 9.24
N ARG A 72 -2.06 -1.38 9.46
CA ARG A 72 -2.32 -0.85 10.82
C ARG A 72 -2.95 -1.89 11.74
N ARG A 73 -3.65 -2.88 11.17
CA ARG A 73 -4.25 -4.01 11.90
C ARG A 73 -3.37 -5.25 11.95
N HIS A 74 -2.14 -5.17 11.48
CA HIS A 74 -1.22 -6.30 11.35
C HIS A 74 -1.78 -7.47 10.49
N GLN A 75 -2.71 -7.18 9.57
CA GLN A 75 -3.31 -8.16 8.65
C GLN A 75 -2.55 -8.21 7.31
N THR A 76 -1.26 -8.53 7.36
CA THR A 76 -0.34 -8.49 6.20
C THR A 76 -0.73 -9.45 5.08
N GLU A 77 -1.19 -10.66 5.40
CA GLU A 77 -1.65 -11.66 4.42
C GLU A 77 -2.87 -11.17 3.61
N GLN A 78 -3.80 -10.48 4.28
CA GLN A 78 -4.96 -9.88 3.61
C GLN A 78 -4.50 -8.71 2.74
N ALA A 79 -3.57 -7.88 3.23
CA ALA A 79 -3.01 -6.77 2.47
C ALA A 79 -2.38 -7.25 1.15
N LYS A 80 -1.65 -8.37 1.19
CA LYS A 80 -1.07 -9.00 0.00
C LYS A 80 -2.16 -9.48 -0.98
N THR A 81 -3.21 -10.11 -0.48
CA THR A 81 -4.33 -10.54 -1.33
C THR A 81 -5.02 -9.37 -2.03
N ILE A 82 -5.14 -8.22 -1.33
CA ILE A 82 -5.68 -6.99 -1.91
C ILE A 82 -4.72 -6.37 -2.93
N LEU A 83 -3.41 -6.41 -2.67
CA LEU A 83 -2.39 -5.98 -3.63
C LEU A 83 -2.49 -6.79 -4.93
N ASP A 84 -2.60 -8.11 -4.84
CA ASP A 84 -2.72 -8.99 -6.02
C ASP A 84 -3.98 -8.67 -6.83
N LYS A 85 -5.10 -8.37 -6.15
CA LYS A 85 -6.34 -7.92 -6.82
C LYS A 85 -6.18 -6.57 -7.50
N SER A 86 -5.36 -5.67 -6.96
CA SER A 86 -5.13 -4.36 -7.56
C SER A 86 -4.46 -4.47 -8.94
N PHE A 87 -3.61 -5.50 -9.15
CA PHE A 87 -2.94 -5.73 -10.45
C PHE A 87 -3.88 -6.11 -11.59
N ALA A 88 -5.07 -6.63 -11.27
CA ALA A 88 -6.09 -6.89 -12.28
C ALA A 88 -6.81 -5.62 -12.77
N SER A 89 -6.74 -4.53 -11.99
CA SER A 89 -7.47 -3.29 -12.25
C SER A 89 -6.58 -2.12 -12.66
N LEU A 90 -5.30 -2.14 -12.29
CA LEU A 90 -4.34 -1.07 -12.50
C LEU A 90 -3.45 -1.31 -13.73
N SER A 91 -2.70 -0.29 -14.13
CA SER A 91 -1.74 -0.38 -15.23
C SER A 91 -0.38 -0.91 -14.75
N SER A 92 0.44 -1.43 -15.66
CA SER A 92 1.80 -1.92 -15.32
C SER A 92 2.69 -0.85 -14.68
N THR A 93 2.50 0.42 -15.03
CA THR A 93 3.20 1.55 -14.40
C THR A 93 2.82 1.70 -12.93
N ASP A 94 1.52 1.59 -12.62
CA ASP A 94 1.01 1.69 -11.24
C ASP A 94 1.38 0.46 -10.41
N HIS A 95 1.56 -0.71 -11.04
CA HIS A 95 1.97 -1.93 -10.33
C HIS A 95 3.30 -1.74 -9.60
N VAL A 96 4.27 -1.13 -10.27
CA VAL A 96 5.60 -0.87 -9.71
C VAL A 96 5.48 0.06 -8.49
N GLU A 97 4.68 1.12 -8.60
CA GLU A 97 4.47 2.08 -7.52
C GLU A 97 3.72 1.45 -6.34
N MET A 98 2.70 0.63 -6.60
CA MET A 98 1.96 -0.15 -5.60
C MET A 98 2.86 -1.11 -4.84
N ILE A 99 3.70 -1.89 -5.54
CA ILE A 99 4.64 -2.84 -4.90
C ILE A 99 5.67 -2.08 -4.07
N ASN A 100 6.19 -0.95 -4.57
CA ASN A 100 7.12 -0.12 -3.83
C ASN A 100 6.48 0.41 -2.52
N LYS A 101 5.24 0.93 -2.58
CA LYS A 101 4.52 1.37 -1.39
C LYS A 101 4.20 0.22 -0.44
N PHE A 102 3.85 -0.95 -0.96
CA PHE A 102 3.63 -2.15 -0.15
C PHE A 102 4.90 -2.55 0.60
N GLY A 103 6.06 -2.56 -0.07
CA GLY A 103 7.36 -2.82 0.56
C GLY A 103 7.69 -1.80 1.66
N GLN A 104 7.40 -0.52 1.44
CA GLN A 104 7.58 0.52 2.46
C GLN A 104 6.72 0.27 3.71
N LEU A 105 5.48 -0.19 3.52
CA LEU A 105 4.57 -0.51 4.61
C LEU A 105 4.99 -1.78 5.37
N GLU A 106 5.46 -2.82 4.67
CA GLU A 106 6.04 -4.02 5.29
C GLU A 106 7.23 -3.66 6.19
N PHE A 107 8.15 -2.82 5.73
CA PHE A 107 9.26 -2.35 6.57
C PHE A 107 8.81 -1.59 7.83
N LYS A 108 7.68 -0.88 7.75
CA LYS A 108 7.19 -0.02 8.84
C LYS A 108 6.32 -0.76 9.87
N TYR A 109 5.46 -1.66 9.42
CA TYR A 109 4.41 -2.29 10.24
C TYR A 109 4.47 -3.82 10.26
N GLY A 110 5.20 -4.42 9.32
CA GLY A 110 5.27 -5.85 9.11
C GLY A 110 6.67 -6.40 9.38
N ASP A 111 7.07 -7.34 8.53
CA ASP A 111 8.33 -8.07 8.67
C ASP A 111 9.37 -7.55 7.66
N LYS A 112 10.55 -7.20 8.17
CA LYS A 112 11.66 -6.70 7.36
C LYS A 112 12.12 -7.75 6.35
N GLU A 113 12.12 -9.04 6.69
CA GLU A 113 12.55 -10.11 5.76
C GLU A 113 11.57 -10.25 4.59
N ARG A 114 10.27 -10.10 4.87
CA ARG A 114 9.24 -10.07 3.83
C ARG A 114 9.38 -8.84 2.96
N ALA A 115 9.63 -7.67 3.56
CA ALA A 115 9.88 -6.44 2.82
C ALA A 115 11.07 -6.58 1.87
N LYS A 116 12.19 -7.15 2.35
CA LYS A 116 13.38 -7.48 1.54
C LYS A 116 13.00 -8.38 0.37
N THR A 117 12.29 -9.49 0.63
CA THR A 117 11.85 -10.42 -0.41
C THR A 117 10.99 -9.75 -1.49
N VAL A 118 10.09 -8.83 -1.10
CA VAL A 118 9.25 -8.06 -2.03
C VAL A 118 10.11 -7.15 -2.91
N TYR A 119 11.04 -6.40 -2.32
CA TYR A 119 11.96 -5.54 -3.06
C TYR A 119 12.90 -6.34 -3.96
N GLU A 120 13.40 -7.48 -3.52
CA GLU A 120 14.25 -8.35 -4.35
C GLU A 120 13.54 -8.82 -5.61
N LYS A 121 12.28 -9.25 -5.48
CA LYS A 121 11.43 -9.61 -6.64
C LYS A 121 11.16 -8.41 -7.54
N LEU A 122 10.90 -7.24 -6.96
CA LEU A 122 10.66 -6.01 -7.72
C LEU A 122 11.90 -5.61 -8.53
N LEU A 123 13.08 -5.64 -7.92
CA LEU A 123 14.35 -5.27 -8.55
C LEU A 123 14.82 -6.33 -9.57
N ALA A 124 14.53 -7.61 -9.33
CA ALA A 124 14.78 -8.66 -10.32
C ALA A 124 13.90 -8.49 -11.58
N SER A 125 12.67 -8.03 -11.40
CA SER A 125 11.74 -7.77 -12.51
C SER A 125 12.06 -6.48 -13.25
N TYR A 126 12.57 -5.46 -12.55
CA TYR A 126 12.86 -4.13 -13.10
C TYR A 126 14.31 -3.69 -12.81
N PRO A 127 15.33 -4.39 -13.34
CA PRO A 127 16.73 -4.15 -12.97
C PRO A 127 17.25 -2.76 -13.39
N LYS A 128 16.69 -2.17 -14.45
CA LYS A 128 17.11 -0.87 -15.01
C LYS A 128 16.59 0.35 -14.24
N ARG A 129 15.65 0.16 -13.31
CA ARG A 129 15.04 1.24 -12.50
C ARG A 129 15.91 1.54 -11.29
N THR A 130 16.93 2.38 -11.47
CA THR A 130 17.85 2.79 -10.39
C THR A 130 17.18 3.60 -9.28
N ASP A 131 16.05 4.24 -9.57
CA ASP A 131 15.20 4.94 -8.61
C ASP A 131 14.64 4.02 -7.51
N LEU A 132 14.23 2.80 -7.87
CA LEU A 132 13.72 1.81 -6.91
C LEU A 132 14.84 1.30 -5.97
N TRP A 133 16.07 1.21 -6.48
CA TRP A 133 17.23 0.84 -5.69
C TRP A 133 17.52 1.87 -4.59
N SER A 134 17.48 3.15 -4.91
CA SER A 134 17.67 4.23 -3.92
C SER A 134 16.64 4.14 -2.80
N ILE A 135 15.35 3.94 -3.15
CA ILE A 135 14.28 3.82 -2.15
C ILE A 135 14.50 2.59 -1.25
N TYR A 136 14.87 1.45 -1.83
CA TYR A 136 15.13 0.24 -1.06
C TYR A 136 16.29 0.42 -0.08
N ILE A 137 17.37 1.06 -0.52
CA ILE A 137 18.54 1.41 0.31
C ILE A 137 18.14 2.33 1.46
N ASP A 138 17.38 3.39 1.18
CA ASP A 138 16.90 4.32 2.20
C ASP A 138 16.08 3.59 3.28
N MET A 139 15.25 2.64 2.86
CA MET A 139 14.47 1.80 3.76
C MET A 139 15.36 0.85 4.59
N LEU A 140 16.36 0.21 3.98
CA LEU A 140 17.31 -0.63 4.70
C LEU A 140 18.14 0.17 5.71
N ILE A 141 18.64 1.34 5.35
CA ILE A 141 19.40 2.20 6.28
C ILE A 141 18.49 2.61 7.45
N LYS A 142 17.25 3.00 7.15
CA LYS A 142 16.30 3.46 8.16
C LYS A 142 15.87 2.39 9.15
N TYR A 143 15.68 1.15 8.69
CA TYR A 143 15.10 0.08 9.52
C TYR A 143 16.09 -1.02 9.90
N ASP A 144 17.18 -1.22 9.17
CA ASP A 144 18.15 -2.31 9.36
C ASP A 144 19.52 -1.84 9.86
N ALA A 145 19.70 -0.53 10.03
CA ALA A 145 20.76 0.14 10.80
C ALA A 145 22.23 -0.16 10.46
N ASP A 146 22.55 -1.12 9.57
CA ASP A 146 23.91 -1.44 9.16
C ASP A 146 24.18 -1.03 7.68
N PRO A 147 24.74 0.17 7.46
CA PRO A 147 25.09 0.67 6.14
C PRO A 147 26.09 -0.22 5.40
N LEU A 148 26.92 -1.00 6.11
CA LEU A 148 27.97 -1.82 5.50
C LEU A 148 27.36 -3.02 4.76
N ILE A 149 26.32 -3.63 5.32
CA ILE A 149 25.59 -4.73 4.67
C ILE A 149 24.92 -4.20 3.39
N VAL A 150 24.34 -3.00 3.45
CA VAL A 150 23.67 -2.37 2.32
C VAL A 150 24.66 -2.00 1.20
N ALA A 151 25.82 -1.43 1.56
CA ALA A 151 26.87 -1.07 0.62
C ALA A 151 27.44 -2.30 -0.10
N ARG A 152 27.65 -3.40 0.64
CA ARG A 152 28.14 -4.66 0.06
C ARG A 152 27.14 -5.27 -0.91
N TYR A 153 25.86 -5.33 -0.52
CA TYR A 153 24.78 -5.81 -1.39
C TYR A 153 24.69 -5.01 -2.69
N PHE A 154 24.85 -3.69 -2.62
CA PHE A 154 24.83 -2.82 -3.80
C PHE A 154 26.02 -3.07 -4.74
N LEU A 155 27.23 -3.23 -4.20
CA LEU A 155 28.43 -3.50 -5.00
C LEU A 155 28.33 -4.85 -5.70
N ASP A 156 27.89 -5.90 -5.00
CA ASP A 156 27.75 -7.24 -5.55
C ASP A 156 26.71 -7.25 -6.70
N ARG A 157 25.54 -6.62 -6.51
CA ARG A 157 24.49 -6.52 -7.55
C ARG A 157 24.86 -5.63 -8.75
N ARG A 158 25.60 -4.53 -8.54
CA ARG A 158 26.07 -3.68 -9.67
C ARG A 158 27.09 -4.40 -10.55
N CYS A 159 27.89 -5.29 -9.96
CA CYS A 159 28.80 -6.16 -10.70
C CYS A 159 28.03 -7.20 -11.53
N GLU A 160 26.97 -7.78 -10.98
CA GLU A 160 26.11 -8.73 -11.71
C GLU A 160 25.39 -8.08 -12.91
N GLN A 161 24.87 -6.86 -12.74
CA GLN A 161 24.18 -6.14 -13.84
C GLN A 161 25.10 -5.65 -14.95
N LYS A 162 26.42 -5.54 -14.72
CA LYS A 162 27.40 -5.18 -15.76
C LYS A 162 27.79 -6.35 -16.66
N ASN A 163 27.50 -7.58 -16.23
CA ASN A 163 27.85 -8.81 -16.96
C ASN A 163 26.70 -9.38 -17.80
N GLN A 164 25.61 -8.61 -17.97
CA GLN A 164 24.41 -8.99 -18.73
C GLN A 164 24.08 -7.90 -19.75
#